data_AF-A0A820H4K9-F1
#
_entry.id   AF-A0A820H4K9-F1
#
_cell.length_a   1.000
_cell.length_b   1.000
_cell.length_c   1.000
_cell.angle_alpha   90.00
_cell.angle_beta   90.00
_cell.angle_gamma   90.00
#
_symmetry.space_group_name_H-M   'P 1'
#
loop_
_entity.id
_entity.type
_entity.pdbx_description
1 polymer ?
#
loop_
_entity_poly.entity_id
_entity_poly.type
_entity_poly.pdbx_seq_one_letter_code
_entity_poly.pdbx_strand_id
1 'polypeptide(L)'
;HILNKYHTNKTFCDKVKTQSSIHILNKYHTNKTFRDKVKTQSNIHILNKYHTNKAFRDEYKERMKIQVSKKYKSNKSIRLKTVERTLNWYRNNNTHKCAVKYRNLYMCNLNRFRQIIREGPDYVCISCRLTLFRNQVMPFVEEKYIKQNMSNETKKHIQSYFDYSWSTEQKWICKLCSDKIKKRQMSSRTIVNKLKVSEVPFELKKLNNLEKHL
;
A
#
# COMPACT_ATOMS: atom_id res chain seq x y z
N HIS A 1 19.29 68.24 38.84
CA HIS A 1 20.13 67.72 39.95
C HIS A 1 20.12 66.18 40.06
N ILE A 2 18.96 65.51 40.16
CA ILE A 2 18.86 64.05 40.35
C ILE A 2 19.35 63.24 39.13
N LEU A 3 19.00 63.63 37.91
CA LEU A 3 19.46 62.97 36.68
C LEU A 3 20.98 63.02 36.52
N ASN A 4 21.58 64.19 36.81
CA ASN A 4 23.04 64.35 36.77
C ASN A 4 23.72 63.40 37.78
N LYS A 5 23.17 63.28 39.00
CA LYS A 5 23.64 62.35 40.03
C LYS A 5 23.49 60.88 39.64
N TYR A 6 22.47 60.52 38.86
CA TYR A 6 22.29 59.15 38.36
C TYR A 6 23.35 58.74 37.33
N HIS A 7 23.84 59.68 36.52
CA HIS A 7 24.87 59.41 35.52
C HIS A 7 26.29 59.49 36.07
N THR A 8 26.56 60.38 37.04
CA THR A 8 27.91 60.62 37.56
C THR A 8 28.26 59.80 38.79
N ASN A 9 27.27 59.36 39.59
CA ASN A 9 27.50 58.60 40.81
C ASN A 9 27.06 57.14 40.65
N LYS A 10 28.04 56.24 40.51
CA LYS A 10 27.83 54.80 40.34
C LYS A 10 27.06 54.16 41.50
N THR A 11 27.40 54.50 42.75
CA THR A 11 26.73 53.93 43.93
C THR A 11 25.25 54.33 44.02
N PHE A 12 24.93 55.58 43.64
CA PHE A 12 23.56 56.06 43.58
C PHE A 12 22.79 55.40 42.43
N CYS A 13 23.42 55.25 41.26
CA CYS A 13 22.87 54.53 40.11
C CYS A 13 22.53 53.07 40.47
N ASP A 14 23.47 52.36 41.09
CA ASP A 14 23.29 50.95 41.47
C ASP A 14 22.18 50.79 42.51
N LYS A 15 22.12 51.68 43.51
CA LYS A 15 21.05 51.69 44.51
C LYS A 15 19.66 51.88 43.87
N VAL A 16 19.54 52.81 42.92
CA VAL A 16 18.28 53.06 42.20
C VAL A 16 17.88 51.88 41.32
N LYS A 17 18.85 51.23 40.63
CA LYS A 17 18.60 50.02 39.83
C LYS A 17 18.14 48.85 40.69
N THR A 18 18.77 48.62 41.83
CA THR A 18 18.37 47.57 42.78
C THR A 18 16.96 47.81 43.29
N GLN A 19 16.65 49.03 43.75
CA GLN A 19 15.31 49.35 44.25
C GLN A 19 14.23 49.20 43.17
N SER A 20 14.53 49.64 41.95
CA SER A 20 13.63 49.48 40.81
C SER A 20 13.41 48.01 40.45
N SER A 21 14.47 47.20 40.48
CA SER A 21 14.40 45.77 40.20
C SER A 21 13.52 45.03 41.21
N ILE A 22 13.67 45.34 42.50
CA ILE A 22 12.83 44.80 43.58
C ILE A 22 11.37 45.20 43.37
N HIS A 23 11.10 46.47 43.05
CA HIS A 23 9.74 46.94 42.78
C HIS A 23 9.09 46.20 41.60
N ILE A 24 9.83 46.04 40.49
CA ILE A 24 9.33 45.34 39.30
C ILE A 24 9.08 43.86 39.59
N LEU A 25 9.96 43.19 40.33
CA LEU A 25 9.78 41.81 40.79
C LEU A 25 8.51 41.67 41.63
N ASN A 26 8.35 42.52 42.65
CA ASN A 26 7.16 42.52 43.49
C ASN A 26 5.90 42.73 42.66
N LYS A 27 5.92 43.69 41.73
CA LYS A 27 4.80 43.96 40.81
C LYS A 27 4.50 42.76 39.91
N TYR A 28 5.52 42.02 39.44
CA TYR A 28 5.32 40.81 38.64
C TYR A 28 4.64 39.67 39.43
N HIS A 29 4.94 39.55 40.72
CA HIS A 29 4.32 38.52 41.55
C HIS A 29 2.90 38.90 41.97
N THR A 30 2.66 40.14 42.36
CA THR A 30 1.37 40.59 42.90
C THR A 30 0.35 40.97 41.83
N ASN A 31 0.79 41.55 40.71
CA ASN A 31 -0.11 42.06 39.68
C ASN A 31 -0.19 41.11 38.47
N LYS A 32 -1.33 40.42 38.34
CA LYS A 32 -1.59 39.49 37.23
C LYS A 32 -1.56 40.16 35.85
N THR A 33 -2.19 41.33 35.69
CA THR A 33 -2.26 42.01 34.37
C THR A 33 -0.88 42.47 33.92
N PHE A 34 -0.06 42.99 34.83
CA PHE A 34 1.33 43.34 34.57
C PHE A 34 2.14 42.11 34.19
N ARG A 35 2.03 41.01 34.95
CA ARG A 35 2.69 39.74 34.65
C ARG A 35 2.33 39.19 33.28
N ASP A 36 1.05 39.17 32.95
CA ASP A 36 0.56 38.63 31.69
C ASP A 36 1.02 39.49 30.51
N LYS A 37 1.01 40.83 30.65
CA LYS A 37 1.58 41.74 29.65
C LYS A 37 3.07 41.49 29.41
N VAL A 38 3.86 41.31 30.48
CA VAL A 38 5.30 41.00 30.39
C VAL A 38 5.53 39.65 29.70
N LYS A 39 4.74 38.62 30.02
CA LYS A 39 4.81 37.31 29.36
C LYS A 39 4.50 37.41 27.87
N THR A 40 3.43 38.11 27.50
CA THR A 40 3.05 38.31 26.11
C THR A 40 4.16 39.02 25.34
N GLN A 41 4.69 40.12 25.87
CA GLN A 41 5.77 40.86 25.22
C GLN A 41 7.05 40.02 25.07
N SER A 42 7.39 39.24 26.09
CA SER A 42 8.52 38.31 26.04
C SER A 42 8.33 37.24 24.98
N ASN A 43 7.13 36.64 24.89
CA ASN A 43 6.82 35.63 23.88
C ASN A 43 6.93 36.20 22.46
N ILE A 44 6.39 37.39 22.22
CA ILE A 44 6.51 38.08 20.91
C ILE A 44 7.98 38.29 20.56
N HIS A 45 8.79 38.78 21.51
CA HIS A 45 10.22 38.99 21.29
C HIS A 45 10.94 37.68 20.94
N ILE A 46 10.68 36.60 21.69
CA ILE A 46 11.28 35.29 21.44
C ILE A 46 10.86 34.73 20.08
N LEU A 47 9.59 34.85 19.71
CA LEU A 47 9.07 34.43 18.39
C LEU A 47 9.76 35.21 17.27
N ASN A 48 9.81 36.53 17.37
CA ASN A 48 10.48 37.37 16.39
C ASN A 48 11.96 36.95 16.25
N LYS A 49 12.66 36.75 17.37
CA LYS A 49 14.06 36.30 17.38
C LYS A 49 14.22 34.90 16.75
N TYR A 50 13.28 33.99 16.98
CA TYR A 50 13.28 32.65 16.38
C TYR A 50 13.11 32.70 14.86
N HIS A 51 12.33 33.64 14.33
CA HIS A 51 12.13 33.79 12.89
C HIS A 51 13.27 34.53 12.20
N THR A 52 13.82 35.58 12.83
CA THR A 52 14.83 36.46 12.21
C THR A 52 16.26 35.97 12.40
N ASN A 53 16.57 35.27 13.49
CA ASN A 53 17.93 34.85 13.82
C ASN A 53 18.09 33.33 13.70
N LYS A 54 18.79 32.89 12.66
CA LYS A 54 19.07 31.47 12.40
C LYS A 54 19.86 30.80 13.52
N ALA A 55 20.92 31.44 14.03
CA ALA A 55 21.75 30.87 15.10
C ALA A 55 20.93 30.64 16.38
N PHE A 56 20.11 31.61 16.77
CA PHE A 56 19.19 31.47 17.90
C PHE A 56 18.17 30.36 17.67
N ARG A 57 17.60 30.24 16.47
CA ARG A 57 16.66 29.18 16.11
C ARG A 57 17.27 27.79 16.25
N ASP A 58 18.49 27.61 15.76
CA ASP A 58 19.17 26.31 15.78
C ASP A 58 19.57 25.94 17.22
N GLU A 59 20.11 26.89 18.00
CA GLU A 59 20.37 26.69 19.42
C GLU A 59 19.09 26.38 20.22
N TYR A 60 17.99 27.09 19.93
CA TYR A 60 16.70 26.86 20.56
C TYR A 60 16.19 25.45 20.29
N LYS A 61 16.28 24.96 19.05
CA LYS A 61 15.89 23.58 18.68
C LYS A 61 16.70 22.55 19.46
N GLU A 62 18.02 22.73 19.58
CA GLU A 62 18.86 21.79 20.33
C GLU A 62 18.52 21.77 21.82
N ARG A 63 18.35 22.94 22.45
CA ARG A 63 17.90 22.99 23.85
C ARG A 63 16.54 22.31 24.04
N MET A 64 15.61 22.51 23.11
CA MET A 64 14.29 21.88 23.17
C MET A 64 14.38 20.35 23.04
N LYS A 65 15.22 19.81 22.15
CA LYS A 65 15.46 18.35 22.05
C LYS A 65 15.93 17.78 23.39
N ILE A 66 16.91 18.43 24.02
CA ILE A 66 17.45 18.01 25.32
C ILE A 66 16.36 18.06 26.40
N GLN A 67 15.59 19.14 26.49
CA GLN A 67 14.51 19.27 27.47
C GLN A 67 13.42 18.22 27.30
N VAL A 68 12.95 18.01 26.06
CA VAL A 68 11.92 16.99 25.76
C VAL A 68 12.44 15.59 26.09
N SER A 69 13.68 15.28 25.74
CA SER A 69 14.33 13.99 26.07
C SER A 69 14.39 13.76 27.58
N LYS A 70 14.87 14.75 28.35
CA LYS A 70 14.90 14.68 29.83
C LYS A 70 13.50 14.47 30.40
N LYS A 71 12.52 15.23 29.93
CA LYS A 71 11.12 15.15 30.38
C LYS A 71 10.48 13.80 30.08
N TYR A 72 10.79 13.22 28.93
CA TYR A 72 10.31 11.89 28.53
C TYR A 72 10.91 10.79 29.42
N LYS A 73 12.21 10.86 29.72
CA LYS A 73 12.89 9.90 30.60
C LYS A 73 12.35 9.94 32.04
N SER A 74 12.13 11.14 32.59
CA SER A 74 11.75 11.30 34.00
C SER A 74 10.25 11.17 34.27
N ASN A 75 9.37 11.38 33.29
CA ASN A 75 7.93 11.47 33.52
C ASN A 75 7.14 10.33 32.85
N LYS A 76 6.59 9.41 33.65
CA LYS A 76 5.76 8.28 33.17
C LYS A 76 4.49 8.73 32.44
N SER A 77 3.80 9.77 32.93
CA SER A 77 2.56 10.26 32.31
C SER A 77 2.80 10.75 30.88
N ILE A 78 3.95 11.40 30.64
CA ILE A 78 4.31 11.87 29.29
C ILE A 78 4.58 10.69 28.36
N ARG A 79 5.27 9.65 28.84
CA ARG A 79 5.50 8.42 28.04
C ARG A 79 4.19 7.79 27.62
N LEU A 80 3.26 7.63 28.56
CA LEU A 80 1.93 7.07 28.29
C LEU A 80 1.15 7.93 27.28
N LYS A 81 1.14 9.26 27.44
CA LYS A 81 0.49 10.18 26.48
C LYS A 81 1.11 10.11 25.09
N THR A 82 2.43 9.92 24.98
CA THR A 82 3.09 9.74 23.68
C THR A 82 2.63 8.45 23.01
N VAL A 83 2.62 7.33 23.75
CA VAL A 83 2.13 6.03 23.24
C VAL A 83 0.67 6.15 22.80
N GLU A 84 -0.18 6.76 23.61
CA GLU A 84 -1.60 6.95 23.31
C GLU A 84 -1.82 7.78 22.03
N ARG A 85 -1.07 8.86 21.84
CA ARG A 85 -1.11 9.66 20.60
C ARG A 85 -0.70 8.85 19.38
N THR A 86 0.37 8.07 19.49
CA THR A 86 0.83 7.19 18.43
C THR A 86 -0.24 6.16 18.07
N LEU A 87 -0.82 5.48 19.05
CA LEU A 87 -1.91 4.52 18.83
C LEU A 87 -3.15 5.19 18.21
N ASN A 88 -3.53 6.37 18.68
CA ASN A 88 -4.67 7.11 18.13
C ASN A 88 -4.42 7.54 16.67
N TRP A 89 -3.19 7.94 16.33
CA TRP A 89 -2.81 8.21 14.94
C TRP A 89 -2.97 6.97 14.07
N TYR A 90 -2.46 5.80 14.49
CA TYR A 90 -2.64 4.55 13.74
C TYR A 90 -4.12 4.14 13.60
N ARG A 91 -4.95 4.38 14.63
CA ARG A 91 -6.39 4.09 14.59
C ARG A 91 -7.15 5.01 13.64
N ASN A 92 -6.73 6.26 13.49
CA ASN A 92 -7.48 7.26 12.73
C ASN A 92 -6.91 7.49 11.32
N ASN A 93 -5.68 7.03 11.05
CA ASN A 93 -5.07 7.23 9.75
C ASN A 93 -5.60 6.22 8.72
N ASN A 94 -6.45 6.70 7.82
CA ASN A 94 -7.12 5.89 6.80
C ASN A 94 -6.14 5.25 5.79
N THR A 95 -4.96 5.83 5.59
CA THR A 95 -3.91 5.28 4.72
C THR A 95 -3.39 3.94 5.25
N HIS A 96 -3.19 3.81 6.57
CA HIS A 96 -2.78 2.56 7.20
C HIS A 96 -3.90 1.52 7.21
N LYS A 97 -5.15 1.91 7.45
CA LYS A 97 -6.31 0.99 7.37
C LYS A 97 -6.45 0.40 5.97
N CYS A 98 -6.31 1.24 4.95
CA CYS A 98 -6.31 0.86 3.54
C CYS A 98 -5.21 -0.18 3.26
N ALA A 99 -3.95 0.13 3.59
CA ALA A 99 -2.81 -0.75 3.36
C ALA A 99 -2.97 -2.14 4.02
N VAL A 100 -3.46 -2.21 5.27
CA VAL A 100 -3.70 -3.50 5.95
C VAL A 100 -4.82 -4.30 5.28
N LYS A 101 -5.91 -3.64 4.85
CA LYS A 101 -7.01 -4.29 4.13
C LYS A 101 -6.55 -4.87 2.79
N TYR A 102 -5.77 -4.12 2.00
CA TYR A 102 -5.24 -4.60 0.73
C TYR A 102 -4.25 -5.76 0.92
N ARG A 103 -3.44 -5.73 1.98
CA ARG A 103 -2.56 -6.86 2.34
C ARG A 103 -3.35 -8.13 2.64
N ASN A 104 -4.45 -8.03 3.40
CA ASN A 104 -5.28 -9.19 3.71
C ASN A 104 -5.96 -9.76 2.46
N LEU A 105 -6.51 -8.90 1.59
CA LEU A 105 -7.08 -9.31 0.32
C LEU A 105 -6.05 -9.99 -0.59
N TYR A 106 -4.84 -9.43 -0.67
CA TYR A 106 -3.74 -10.03 -1.42
C TYR A 106 -3.38 -11.42 -0.89
N MET A 107 -3.22 -11.58 0.42
CA MET A 107 -2.89 -12.88 1.02
C MET A 107 -3.99 -13.92 0.82
N CYS A 108 -5.27 -13.52 0.93
CA CYS A 108 -6.40 -14.40 0.62
C CYS A 108 -6.38 -14.87 -0.84
N ASN A 109 -6.15 -13.95 -1.79
CA ASN A 109 -6.05 -14.27 -3.21
C ASN A 109 -4.85 -15.17 -3.52
N LEU A 110 -3.71 -14.93 -2.88
CA LEU A 110 -2.51 -15.74 -3.03
C LEU A 110 -2.74 -17.17 -2.51
N ASN A 111 -3.40 -17.32 -1.36
CA ASN A 111 -3.73 -18.64 -0.81
C ASN A 111 -4.73 -19.40 -1.71
N ARG A 112 -5.74 -18.70 -2.24
CA ARG A 112 -6.67 -19.28 -3.22
C ARG A 112 -5.95 -19.72 -4.49
N PHE A 113 -5.04 -18.89 -5.00
CA PHE A 113 -4.21 -19.24 -6.16
C PHE A 113 -3.38 -20.50 -5.89
N ARG A 114 -2.70 -20.56 -4.73
CA ARG A 114 -1.94 -21.74 -4.29
C ARG A 114 -2.79 -23.01 -4.21
N GLN A 115 -4.03 -22.91 -3.73
CA GLN A 115 -4.95 -24.05 -3.72
C GLN A 115 -5.33 -24.50 -5.14
N ILE A 116 -5.60 -23.56 -6.04
CA ILE A 116 -5.95 -23.85 -7.44
C ILE A 116 -4.80 -24.56 -8.16
N ILE A 117 -3.56 -24.11 -7.96
CA ILE A 117 -2.39 -24.72 -8.62
C ILE A 117 -1.91 -26.01 -7.96
N ARG A 118 -2.47 -26.39 -6.80
CA ARG A 118 -2.12 -27.63 -6.10
C ARG A 118 -2.55 -28.85 -6.91
N GLU A 119 -3.72 -28.76 -7.53
CA GLU A 119 -4.15 -29.67 -8.58
C GLU A 119 -3.50 -29.16 -9.86
N GLY A 120 -2.64 -29.95 -10.50
CA GLY A 120 -1.94 -29.54 -11.72
C GLY A 120 -2.92 -29.22 -12.85
N PRO A 121 -2.44 -28.62 -13.96
CA PRO A 121 -3.26 -28.44 -15.14
C PRO A 121 -3.42 -29.77 -15.87
N ASP A 122 -4.19 -30.71 -15.32
CA ASP A 122 -4.31 -32.08 -15.85
C ASP A 122 -5.48 -32.25 -16.86
N TYR A 123 -6.20 -31.17 -17.16
CA TYR A 123 -7.41 -31.21 -17.99
C TYR A 123 -7.15 -30.67 -19.39
N VAL A 124 -7.14 -31.56 -20.38
CA VAL A 124 -6.93 -31.20 -21.79
C VAL A 124 -8.24 -30.74 -22.43
N CYS A 125 -8.26 -29.52 -22.98
CA CYS A 125 -9.40 -29.05 -23.77
C CYS A 125 -9.49 -29.78 -25.12
N ILE A 126 -10.62 -30.38 -25.44
CA ILE A 126 -10.81 -31.07 -26.73
C ILE A 126 -10.70 -30.14 -27.96
N SER A 127 -11.01 -28.85 -27.80
CA SER A 127 -11.05 -27.90 -28.93
C SER A 127 -9.68 -27.23 -29.15
N CYS A 128 -9.04 -26.74 -28.09
CA CYS A 128 -7.77 -26.00 -28.21
C CYS A 128 -6.53 -26.77 -27.74
N ARG A 129 -6.70 -28.03 -27.27
CA ARG A 129 -5.64 -28.95 -26.82
C ARG A 129 -4.73 -28.46 -25.69
N LEU A 130 -5.05 -27.30 -25.10
CA LEU A 130 -4.32 -26.76 -23.96
C LEU A 130 -4.65 -27.55 -22.69
N THR A 131 -3.63 -27.91 -21.94
CA THR A 131 -3.74 -28.45 -20.58
C THR A 131 -4.06 -27.32 -19.60
N LEU A 132 -5.11 -27.50 -18.82
CA LEU A 132 -5.76 -26.46 -18.03
C LEU A 132 -6.11 -26.97 -16.62
N PHE A 133 -6.30 -26.04 -15.70
CA PHE A 133 -6.76 -26.35 -14.34
C PHE A 133 -8.25 -26.72 -14.32
N ARG A 134 -8.66 -27.50 -13.31
CA ARG A 134 -10.06 -27.97 -13.14
C ARG A 134 -11.09 -26.85 -13.21
N ASN A 135 -10.76 -25.68 -12.67
CA ASN A 135 -11.62 -24.51 -12.62
C ASN A 135 -11.75 -23.76 -13.97
N GLN A 136 -10.90 -24.05 -14.95
CA GLN A 136 -10.91 -23.45 -16.30
C GLN A 136 -11.67 -24.31 -17.33
N VAL A 137 -11.99 -25.56 -16.97
CA VAL A 137 -12.67 -26.52 -17.85
C VAL A 137 -14.06 -26.88 -17.32
N MET A 138 -14.88 -27.41 -18.21
CA MET A 138 -16.15 -28.04 -17.89
C MET A 138 -16.28 -29.38 -18.65
N PRO A 139 -17.10 -30.31 -18.15
CA PRO A 139 -17.42 -31.53 -18.88
C PRO A 139 -17.96 -31.18 -20.27
N PHE A 140 -17.41 -31.83 -21.29
CA PHE A 140 -17.92 -31.72 -22.64
C PHE A 140 -19.11 -32.69 -22.80
N VAL A 141 -20.20 -32.18 -23.37
CA VAL A 141 -21.45 -32.92 -23.61
C VAL A 141 -21.88 -32.54 -25.02
N GLU A 142 -21.82 -33.49 -25.96
CA GLU A 142 -21.94 -33.23 -27.39
C GLU A 142 -23.28 -32.56 -27.75
N GLU A 143 -24.35 -33.01 -27.10
CA GLU A 143 -25.72 -32.52 -27.28
C GLU A 143 -25.85 -31.02 -26.93
N LYS A 144 -24.96 -30.48 -26.08
CA LYS A 144 -24.97 -29.05 -25.74
C LYS A 144 -24.44 -28.15 -26.86
N TYR A 145 -23.68 -28.72 -27.80
CA TYR A 145 -22.96 -27.96 -28.82
C TYR A 145 -23.41 -28.29 -30.24
N ILE A 146 -23.86 -29.53 -30.49
CA ILE A 146 -24.42 -29.95 -31.79
C ILE A 146 -25.93 -29.83 -31.76
N LYS A 147 -26.48 -28.84 -32.48
CA LYS A 147 -27.93 -28.68 -32.67
C LYS A 147 -28.37 -29.21 -34.03
N GLN A 148 -29.59 -29.73 -34.11
CA GLN A 148 -30.16 -30.26 -35.36
C GLN A 148 -30.14 -29.22 -36.50
N ASN A 149 -30.37 -27.95 -36.20
CA ASN A 149 -30.46 -26.84 -37.17
C ASN A 149 -29.10 -26.23 -37.57
N MET A 150 -27.97 -26.89 -37.26
CA MET A 150 -26.63 -26.43 -37.69
C MET A 150 -26.28 -26.96 -39.08
N SER A 151 -25.47 -26.20 -39.84
CA SER A 151 -24.96 -26.66 -41.15
C SER A 151 -24.11 -27.92 -41.00
N ASN A 152 -24.08 -28.78 -42.02
CA ASN A 152 -23.31 -30.03 -42.01
C ASN A 152 -21.80 -29.77 -41.86
N GLU A 153 -21.28 -28.68 -42.42
CA GLU A 153 -19.87 -28.27 -42.32
C GLU A 153 -19.54 -27.91 -40.87
N THR A 154 -20.45 -27.22 -40.18
CA THR A 154 -20.23 -26.82 -38.78
C THR A 154 -20.32 -28.02 -37.84
N LYS A 155 -21.24 -28.96 -38.11
CA LYS A 155 -21.32 -30.23 -37.39
C LYS A 155 -20.04 -31.05 -37.56
N LYS A 156 -19.57 -31.23 -38.80
CA LYS A 156 -18.30 -31.91 -39.10
C LYS A 156 -17.09 -31.25 -38.45
N HIS A 157 -17.03 -29.91 -38.44
CA HIS A 157 -15.93 -29.17 -37.81
C HIS A 157 -15.90 -29.34 -36.28
N ILE A 158 -17.06 -29.39 -35.64
CA ILE A 158 -17.14 -29.66 -34.19
C ILE A 158 -16.81 -31.14 -33.93
N GLN A 159 -17.27 -32.04 -34.81
CA GLN A 159 -17.01 -33.47 -34.73
C GLN A 159 -15.54 -33.85 -34.87
N SER A 160 -14.78 -33.11 -35.68
CA SER A 160 -13.33 -33.35 -35.82
C SER A 160 -12.53 -33.12 -34.53
N TYR A 161 -13.09 -32.40 -33.54
CA TYR A 161 -12.47 -32.31 -32.21
C TYR A 161 -12.53 -33.65 -31.44
N PHE A 162 -13.41 -34.58 -31.84
CA PHE A 162 -13.77 -35.79 -31.08
C PHE A 162 -12.96 -37.03 -31.41
N ASP A 163 -12.35 -37.11 -32.61
CA ASP A 163 -11.68 -38.31 -33.12
C ASP A 163 -10.37 -38.66 -32.42
N TYR A 164 -9.93 -37.83 -31.47
CA TYR A 164 -8.69 -38.07 -30.72
C TYR A 164 -8.99 -38.83 -29.41
N SER A 165 -8.90 -40.15 -29.51
CA SER A 165 -9.06 -41.11 -28.40
C SER A 165 -7.85 -41.08 -27.46
N TRP A 166 -7.97 -40.35 -26.35
CA TRP A 166 -7.24 -40.67 -25.13
C TRP A 166 -8.25 -41.24 -24.15
N SER A 167 -7.95 -42.41 -23.62
CA SER A 167 -8.78 -43.36 -22.89
C SER A 167 -9.30 -42.88 -21.53
N THR A 168 -9.99 -41.73 -21.48
CA THR A 168 -10.66 -41.26 -20.27
C THR A 168 -12.15 -41.10 -20.54
N GLU A 169 -12.98 -41.69 -19.68
CA GLU A 169 -14.46 -41.67 -19.77
C GLU A 169 -15.05 -40.25 -19.85
N GLN A 170 -14.34 -39.23 -19.36
CA GLN A 170 -14.82 -37.84 -19.35
C GLN A 170 -13.96 -36.90 -20.22
N LYS A 171 -14.57 -36.38 -21.30
CA LYS A 171 -13.99 -35.32 -22.14
C LYS A 171 -14.18 -33.93 -21.52
N TRP A 172 -13.22 -33.02 -21.71
CA TRP A 172 -13.21 -31.67 -21.14
C TRP A 172 -13.13 -30.58 -22.20
N ILE A 173 -13.82 -29.46 -21.99
CA ILE A 173 -13.73 -28.26 -22.82
C ILE A 173 -13.44 -27.04 -21.96
N CYS A 174 -12.53 -26.17 -22.40
CA CYS A 174 -12.26 -24.93 -21.68
C CYS A 174 -13.45 -23.97 -21.79
N LYS A 175 -13.68 -23.18 -20.74
CA LYS A 175 -14.80 -22.21 -20.69
C LYS A 175 -14.82 -21.29 -21.91
N LEU A 176 -13.65 -20.83 -22.35
CA LEU A 176 -13.50 -19.96 -23.52
C LEU A 176 -13.92 -20.64 -24.84
N CYS A 177 -13.53 -21.90 -25.07
CA CYS A 177 -13.93 -22.64 -26.26
C CYS A 177 -15.43 -22.95 -26.23
N SER A 178 -15.96 -23.37 -25.07
CA SER A 178 -17.40 -23.57 -24.87
C SER A 178 -18.20 -22.33 -25.27
N ASP A 179 -17.83 -21.17 -24.73
CA ASP A 179 -18.58 -19.92 -24.96
C ASP A 179 -18.53 -19.49 -26.42
N LYS A 180 -17.41 -19.73 -27.10
CA LYS A 180 -17.25 -19.37 -28.51
C LYS A 180 -18.01 -20.30 -29.45
N ILE A 181 -17.99 -21.61 -29.20
CA ILE A 181 -18.82 -22.57 -29.95
C ILE A 181 -20.29 -22.21 -29.79
N LYS A 182 -20.76 -21.90 -28.57
CA LYS A 182 -22.15 -21.47 -28.32
C LYS A 182 -22.49 -20.19 -29.08
N LYS A 183 -21.55 -19.24 -29.17
CA LYS A 183 -21.70 -17.99 -29.92
C LYS A 183 -21.47 -18.12 -31.43
N ARG A 184 -21.21 -19.33 -31.95
CA ARG A 184 -20.84 -19.59 -33.35
C ARG A 184 -19.63 -18.78 -33.83
N GLN A 185 -18.73 -18.46 -32.91
CA GLN A 185 -17.52 -17.70 -33.18
C GLN A 185 -16.30 -18.61 -33.15
N MET A 186 -15.35 -18.36 -34.05
CA MET A 186 -14.06 -19.03 -34.00
C MET A 186 -13.27 -18.61 -32.77
N SER A 187 -12.49 -19.55 -32.22
CA SER A 187 -11.60 -19.28 -31.09
C SER A 187 -10.62 -18.14 -31.42
N SER A 188 -10.67 -17.01 -30.69
CA SER A 188 -9.65 -15.95 -30.82
C SER A 188 -8.20 -16.41 -30.66
N ARG A 189 -7.94 -17.56 -30.02
CA ARG A 189 -6.59 -18.15 -29.95
C ARG A 189 -6.21 -18.89 -31.23
N THR A 190 -7.18 -19.18 -32.09
CA THR A 190 -7.04 -19.78 -33.42
C THR A 190 -6.78 -18.72 -34.50
N ILE A 191 -7.09 -17.44 -34.21
CA ILE A 191 -6.91 -16.31 -35.14
C ILE A 191 -5.42 -15.98 -35.33
N VAL A 192 -4.60 -16.07 -34.27
CA VAL A 192 -3.21 -15.60 -34.30
C VAL A 192 -2.35 -16.40 -35.30
N ASN A 193 -2.60 -17.70 -35.46
CA ASN A 193 -1.83 -18.57 -36.37
C ASN A 193 -2.59 -18.96 -37.65
N LYS A 194 -3.77 -18.40 -37.94
CA LYS A 194 -4.59 -18.77 -39.13
C LYS A 194 -4.75 -20.30 -39.32
N LEU A 195 -4.81 -21.09 -38.25
CA LEU A 195 -4.77 -22.57 -38.28
C LEU A 195 -3.50 -23.22 -38.86
N LYS A 196 -2.45 -22.46 -39.18
CA LYS A 196 -1.16 -23.00 -39.61
C LYS A 196 -0.36 -23.41 -38.37
N VAL A 197 -0.28 -24.71 -38.12
CA VAL A 197 0.77 -25.27 -37.27
C VAL A 197 1.99 -25.39 -38.17
N SER A 198 3.09 -24.70 -37.84
CA SER A 198 4.37 -24.89 -38.52
C SER A 198 4.77 -26.38 -38.41
N GLU A 199 5.33 -26.93 -39.47
CA GLU A 199 5.85 -28.29 -39.41
C GLU A 199 6.82 -28.43 -38.23
N VAL A 200 6.72 -29.53 -37.50
CA VAL A 200 7.64 -29.82 -36.39
C VAL A 200 9.05 -29.81 -36.97
N PRO A 201 9.96 -28.92 -36.49
CA PRO A 201 11.35 -28.87 -36.93
C PRO A 201 11.96 -30.28 -36.94
N PHE A 202 12.78 -30.58 -37.94
CA PHE A 202 13.34 -31.91 -38.16
C PHE A 202 14.06 -32.44 -36.91
N GLU A 203 14.70 -31.53 -36.18
CA GLU A 203 15.43 -31.75 -34.94
C GLU A 203 14.51 -32.28 -33.82
N LEU A 204 13.25 -31.83 -33.78
CA LEU A 204 12.26 -32.19 -32.76
C LEU A 204 11.46 -33.45 -33.14
N LYS A 205 11.53 -33.89 -34.40
CA LYS A 205 10.79 -35.06 -34.89
C LYS A 205 11.31 -36.38 -34.31
N LYS A 206 12.59 -36.41 -33.89
CA LYS A 206 13.27 -37.59 -33.34
C LYS A 206 13.21 -37.70 -31.81
N LEU A 207 12.62 -36.74 -31.12
CA LEU A 207 12.54 -36.75 -29.66
C LEU A 207 11.58 -37.85 -29.18
N ASN A 208 12.01 -38.58 -28.16
CA ASN A 208 11.18 -39.57 -27.49
C ASN A 208 10.10 -38.88 -26.63
N ASN A 209 9.11 -39.64 -26.15
CA ASN A 209 7.96 -39.05 -25.42
C ASN A 209 8.33 -38.37 -24.09
N LEU A 210 9.46 -38.75 -23.48
CA LEU A 210 9.97 -38.16 -22.25
C LEU A 210 10.62 -36.80 -22.53
N GLU A 211 11.41 -36.71 -23.60
CA GLU A 211 12.12 -35.51 -24.04
C GLU A 211 11.17 -34.40 -24.52
N LYS A 212 9.95 -34.75 -24.95
CA LYS A 212 8.91 -33.79 -25.34
C LYS A 212 8.24 -33.08 -24.15
N HIS A 213 8.43 -33.58 -22.93
CA HIS A 213 7.81 -33.05 -21.71
C HIS A 213 8.76 -32.21 -20.84
N LEU A 214 10.06 -32.21 -21.13
CA LEU A 214 11.07 -31.34 -20.51
C LEU A 214 11.12 -29.97 -21.21
#